data_AF-A0A9E7W7G9-F1
#
_entry.id   AF-A0A9E7W7G9-F1
#
_cell.length_a   1.000
_cell.length_b   1.000
_cell.length_c   1.000
_cell.angle_alpha   90.00
_cell.angle_beta   90.00
_cell.angle_gamma   90.00
#
_symmetry.space_group_name_H-M   'P 1'
#
loop_
_entity.id
_entity.type
_entity.pdbx_description
1 polymer ?
#
loop_
_entity_poly.entity_id
_entity_poly.type
_entity_poly.pdbx_seq_one_letter_code
_entity_poly.pdbx_strand_id
1 'polypeptide(L)'
;MAPNHPDQIGPTEPELTRLPGIRLQQELRHELLHPLLATGAIARNGFRFHRPGHQPELTEADQRLLGQVMAELEGTGLKPPIVGEMAEALGLERESMLTFLERMHRLGFLVAVAPNRFYRPETVTELAAIAVELAESSPTGAFDARAYRDRSGIGRRLTVSVLEYLDRAGVTAFINEERRLQPAYRRRVAVTLSTPSEKGYTARP
;
A
#
# COMPACT_ATOMS: atom_id res chain seq x y z
N MET A 1 -18.73 1.12 -19.48
CA MET A 1 -19.15 -0.06 -18.69
C MET A 1 -17.86 -0.73 -18.20
N ALA A 2 -17.41 -0.41 -16.99
CA ALA A 2 -16.16 -0.99 -16.46
C ALA A 2 -16.39 -2.49 -16.19
N PRO A 3 -15.45 -3.38 -16.55
CA PRO A 3 -15.58 -4.80 -16.28
C PRO A 3 -15.72 -5.01 -14.77
N ASN A 4 -16.81 -5.67 -14.39
CA ASN A 4 -17.11 -6.04 -13.01
C ASN A 4 -16.13 -7.17 -12.64
N HIS A 5 -15.04 -6.82 -11.95
CA HIS A 5 -14.09 -7.78 -11.39
C HIS A 5 -14.42 -7.94 -9.90
N PRO A 6 -15.35 -8.84 -9.52
CA PRO A 6 -15.77 -9.02 -8.12
C PRO A 6 -14.62 -9.41 -7.18
N ASP A 7 -13.49 -9.84 -7.73
CA ASP A 7 -12.34 -10.37 -6.98
C ASP A 7 -11.18 -9.35 -6.84
N GLN A 8 -11.39 -8.08 -7.18
CA GLN A 8 -10.37 -7.03 -7.07
C GLN A 8 -10.99 -5.73 -6.56
N ILE A 9 -10.44 -5.20 -5.46
CA ILE A 9 -10.88 -3.91 -4.90
C ILE A 9 -10.73 -2.78 -5.93
N GLY A 10 -9.62 -2.78 -6.68
CA GLY A 10 -9.42 -1.86 -7.79
C GLY A 10 -7.97 -1.43 -7.99
N PRO A 11 -7.72 -0.53 -8.95
CA PRO A 11 -6.38 -0.13 -9.37
C PRO A 11 -5.71 0.81 -8.36
N THR A 12 -4.39 0.77 -8.31
CA THR A 12 -3.56 1.84 -7.76
C THR A 12 -3.56 3.08 -8.67
N GLU A 13 -3.09 4.22 -8.17
CA GLU A 13 -3.01 5.45 -8.98
C GLU A 13 -2.21 5.28 -10.28
N PRO A 14 -1.03 4.61 -10.28
CA PRO A 14 -0.31 4.33 -11.52
C PRO A 14 -1.08 3.35 -12.43
N GLU A 15 -1.80 2.38 -11.87
CA GLU A 15 -2.58 1.41 -12.64
C GLU A 15 -3.82 2.04 -13.29
N LEU A 16 -4.44 3.06 -12.66
CA LEU A 16 -5.54 3.83 -13.25
C LEU A 16 -5.16 4.42 -14.62
N THR A 17 -3.88 4.77 -14.83
CA THR A 17 -3.40 5.35 -16.09
C THR A 17 -3.36 4.35 -17.24
N ARG A 18 -3.30 3.06 -16.92
CA ARG A 18 -3.25 1.97 -17.89
C ARG A 18 -4.64 1.45 -18.24
N LEU A 19 -5.68 1.89 -17.54
CA LEU A 19 -7.05 1.48 -17.82
C LEU A 19 -7.58 2.11 -19.12
N PRO A 20 -8.20 1.32 -20.00
CA PRO A 20 -8.77 1.82 -21.24
C PRO A 20 -9.87 2.86 -20.93
N GLY A 21 -9.79 4.02 -21.56
CA GLY A 21 -10.77 5.11 -21.43
C GLY A 21 -10.40 6.21 -20.43
N ILE A 22 -9.38 6.03 -19.59
CA ILE A 22 -8.88 7.09 -18.70
C ILE A 22 -7.68 7.77 -19.37
N ARG A 23 -7.94 8.84 -20.14
CA ARG A 23 -6.90 9.71 -20.72
C ARG A 23 -6.95 11.10 -20.08
N LEU A 24 -6.57 11.16 -18.82
CA LEU A 24 -6.45 12.41 -18.07
C LEU A 24 -4.97 12.74 -17.90
N GLN A 25 -4.58 14.02 -17.97
CA GLN A 25 -3.23 14.45 -17.57
C GLN A 25 -3.00 14.15 -16.08
N GLN A 26 -1.74 13.99 -15.66
CA GLN A 26 -1.41 13.52 -14.31
C GLN A 26 -1.96 14.44 -13.22
N GLU A 27 -1.88 15.74 -13.45
CA GLU A 27 -2.34 16.81 -12.58
C GLU A 27 -3.87 16.75 -12.41
N LEU A 28 -4.61 16.60 -13.51
CA LEU A 28 -6.07 16.57 -13.50
C LEU A 28 -6.61 15.32 -12.80
N ARG A 29 -5.90 14.18 -12.86
CA ARG A 29 -6.32 12.96 -12.13
C ARG A 29 -6.26 13.15 -10.62
N HIS A 30 -5.19 13.77 -10.13
CA HIS A 30 -5.02 13.99 -8.69
C HIS A 30 -6.16 14.87 -8.14
N GLU A 31 -6.40 15.98 -8.82
CA GLU A 31 -7.47 16.93 -8.50
C GLU A 31 -8.88 16.32 -8.59
N LEU A 32 -9.07 15.27 -9.39
CA LEU A 32 -10.35 14.57 -9.46
C LEU A 32 -10.50 13.49 -8.38
N LEU A 33 -9.42 12.78 -8.04
CA LEU A 33 -9.46 11.72 -7.02
C LEU A 33 -9.72 12.28 -5.62
N HIS A 34 -9.15 13.44 -5.30
CA HIS A 34 -9.30 14.06 -3.98
C HIS A 34 -10.78 14.36 -3.61
N PRO A 35 -11.57 15.10 -4.42
CA PRO A 35 -12.98 15.34 -4.15
C PRO A 35 -13.82 14.07 -4.23
N LEU A 36 -13.47 13.09 -5.07
CA LEU A 36 -14.19 11.81 -5.12
C LEU A 36 -14.00 10.98 -3.83
N LEU A 37 -12.81 11.03 -3.21
CA LEU A 37 -12.59 10.46 -1.89
C LEU A 37 -13.34 11.25 -0.81
N ALA A 38 -13.24 12.59 -0.84
CA ALA A 38 -13.84 13.46 0.16
C ALA A 38 -15.38 13.39 0.17
N THR A 39 -16.00 13.20 -0.99
CA THR A 39 -17.45 13.01 -1.15
C THR A 39 -17.89 11.56 -0.90
N GLY A 40 -16.95 10.65 -0.66
CA GLY A 40 -17.23 9.23 -0.49
C GLY A 40 -17.75 8.57 -1.76
N ALA A 41 -17.46 9.11 -2.95
CA ALA A 41 -17.81 8.52 -4.24
C ALA A 41 -16.83 7.40 -4.66
N ILE A 42 -15.62 7.39 -4.08
CA ILE A 42 -14.64 6.30 -4.11
C ILE A 42 -14.06 6.10 -2.71
N ALA A 43 -13.64 4.88 -2.40
CA ALA A 43 -12.95 4.51 -1.16
C ALA A 43 -11.54 3.98 -1.47
N ARG A 44 -10.69 3.80 -0.45
CA ARG A 44 -9.28 3.46 -0.62
C ARG A 44 -8.76 2.52 0.47
N ASN A 45 -8.09 1.45 0.05
CA ASN A 45 -7.29 0.57 0.90
C ASN A 45 -5.81 0.65 0.48
N GLY A 46 -4.93 1.16 1.36
CA GLY A 46 -3.51 1.32 1.05
C GLY A 46 -3.28 2.29 -0.12
N PHE A 47 -2.82 1.81 -1.28
CA PHE A 47 -2.69 2.62 -2.51
C PHE A 47 -3.75 2.33 -3.58
N ARG A 48 -4.74 1.48 -3.29
CA ARG A 48 -5.78 1.05 -4.26
C ARG A 48 -7.09 1.81 -4.06
N PHE A 49 -7.70 2.25 -5.16
CA PHE A 49 -9.00 2.93 -5.16
C PHE A 49 -10.12 1.97 -5.57
N HIS A 50 -11.29 2.11 -4.96
CA HIS A 50 -12.45 1.27 -5.22
C HIS A 50 -13.77 2.03 -5.09
N ARG A 51 -14.87 1.43 -5.54
CA ARG A 51 -16.20 2.00 -5.30
C ARG A 51 -16.60 1.80 -3.83
N PRO A 52 -17.27 2.78 -3.20
CA PRO A 52 -17.87 2.62 -1.88
C PRO A 52 -18.93 1.54 -1.96
N GLY A 53 -18.99 0.66 -0.95
CA GLY A 53 -19.89 -0.50 -0.95
C GLY A 53 -19.42 -1.71 -1.78
N HIS A 54 -18.33 -1.59 -2.56
CA HIS A 54 -17.66 -2.76 -3.11
C HIS A 54 -16.71 -3.32 -2.04
N GLN A 55 -17.21 -4.27 -1.28
CA GLN A 55 -16.41 -5.11 -0.40
C GLN A 55 -16.40 -6.52 -0.99
N PRO A 56 -15.23 -7.14 -1.20
CA PRO A 56 -15.18 -8.55 -1.50
C PRO A 56 -15.86 -9.33 -0.38
N GLU A 57 -16.86 -10.14 -0.72
CA GLU A 57 -17.49 -11.03 0.26
C GLU A 57 -16.51 -12.13 0.63
N LEU A 58 -15.99 -12.07 1.86
CA LEU A 58 -15.17 -13.13 2.43
C LEU A 58 -16.08 -14.18 3.06
N THR A 59 -15.77 -15.46 2.85
CA THR A 59 -16.39 -16.54 3.61
C THR A 59 -16.07 -16.39 5.09
N GLU A 60 -16.89 -16.93 6.00
CA GLU A 60 -16.59 -16.89 7.45
C GLU A 60 -15.22 -17.49 7.79
N ALA A 61 -14.82 -18.55 7.07
CA ALA A 61 -13.50 -19.15 7.22
C ALA A 61 -12.38 -18.17 6.82
N ASP A 62 -12.56 -17.45 5.72
CA ASP A 62 -11.60 -16.46 5.25
C ASP A 62 -11.53 -15.25 6.19
N GLN A 63 -12.66 -14.80 6.74
CA GLN A 63 -12.69 -13.72 7.73
C GLN A 63 -11.92 -14.11 9.00
N ARG A 64 -12.13 -15.32 9.51
CA ARG A 64 -11.40 -15.84 10.68
C ARG A 64 -9.90 -15.91 10.41
N LEU A 65 -9.49 -16.50 9.28
CA LEU A 65 -8.08 -16.63 8.93
C LEU A 65 -7.42 -15.27 8.67
N LEU A 66 -8.13 -14.34 8.02
CA LEU A 66 -7.65 -12.97 7.84
C LEU A 66 -7.44 -12.29 9.20
N GLY A 67 -8.38 -12.46 10.15
CA GLY A 67 -8.22 -11.94 11.51
C GLY A 67 -6.96 -12.45 12.21
N GLN A 68 -6.68 -13.75 12.09
CA GLN A 68 -5.45 -14.37 12.62
C GLN A 68 -4.20 -13.81 11.93
N VAL A 69 -4.20 -13.69 10.61
CA VAL A 69 -3.09 -13.08 9.85
C VAL A 69 -2.87 -11.63 10.28
N MET A 70 -3.92 -10.84 10.47
CA MET A 70 -3.81 -9.46 10.92
C MET A 70 -3.21 -9.35 12.33
N ALA A 71 -3.57 -10.28 13.22
CA ALA A 71 -2.98 -10.37 14.55
C ALA A 71 -1.49 -10.75 14.51
N GLU A 72 -1.09 -11.69 13.65
CA GLU A 72 0.33 -12.05 13.43
C GLU A 72 1.15 -10.89 12.84
N LEU A 73 0.52 -10.00 12.08
CA LEU A 73 1.17 -8.81 11.55
C LEU A 73 1.24 -7.69 12.59
N GLU A 74 0.33 -7.67 13.57
CA GLU A 74 0.29 -6.68 14.62
C GLU A 74 1.50 -6.81 15.56
N GLY A 75 2.08 -5.67 15.97
CA GLY A 75 3.27 -5.65 16.84
C GLY A 75 4.59 -6.04 16.15
N THR A 76 4.59 -6.43 14.87
CA THR A 76 5.83 -6.75 14.11
C THR A 76 6.57 -5.52 13.58
N GLY A 77 5.99 -4.33 13.77
CA GLY A 77 6.52 -3.06 13.29
C GLY A 77 6.65 -3.04 11.77
N LEU A 78 7.78 -2.56 11.26
CA LEU A 78 8.07 -2.47 9.83
C LEU A 78 8.67 -3.76 9.24
N LYS A 79 8.76 -4.83 10.05
CA LYS A 79 9.38 -6.10 9.67
C LYS A 79 8.41 -7.26 9.93
N PRO A 80 7.41 -7.45 9.05
CA PRO A 80 6.49 -8.56 9.19
C PRO A 80 7.18 -9.92 8.95
N PRO A 81 6.63 -11.00 9.52
CA PRO A 81 7.10 -12.36 9.31
C PRO A 81 7.08 -12.76 7.84
N ILE A 82 7.89 -13.77 7.52
CA ILE A 82 7.90 -14.37 6.18
C ILE A 82 6.68 -15.29 6.04
N VAL A 83 6.22 -15.58 4.82
CA VAL A 83 5.05 -16.46 4.61
C VAL A 83 5.23 -17.83 5.29
N GLY A 84 6.46 -18.35 5.34
CA GLY A 84 6.80 -19.59 6.03
C GLY A 84 6.64 -19.50 7.56
N GLU A 85 7.14 -18.44 8.19
CA GLU A 85 6.96 -18.21 9.63
C GLU A 85 5.48 -18.04 9.98
N MET A 86 4.73 -17.31 9.14
CA MET A 86 3.29 -17.14 9.31
C MET A 86 2.51 -18.45 9.11
N ALA A 87 2.91 -19.27 8.14
CA ALA A 87 2.33 -20.58 7.90
C ALA A 87 2.54 -21.52 9.10
N GLU A 88 3.75 -21.51 9.67
CA GLU A 88 4.09 -22.28 10.87
C GLU A 88 3.28 -21.80 12.08
N ALA A 89 3.22 -20.50 12.33
CA ALA A 89 2.46 -19.92 13.44
C ALA A 89 0.97 -20.25 13.38
N LEU A 90 0.39 -20.30 12.17
CA LEU A 90 -1.03 -20.56 11.95
C LEU A 90 -1.35 -22.03 11.61
N GLY A 91 -0.36 -22.93 11.67
CA GLY A 91 -0.54 -24.36 11.44
C GLY A 91 -1.01 -24.70 10.02
N LEU A 92 -0.57 -23.95 9.01
CA LEU A 92 -0.93 -24.12 7.62
C LEU A 92 0.26 -24.54 6.75
N GLU A 93 -0.03 -25.24 5.66
CA GLU A 93 0.93 -25.49 4.59
C GLU A 93 1.39 -24.15 3.97
N ARG A 94 2.69 -24.04 3.67
CA ARG A 94 3.29 -22.80 3.13
C ARG A 94 2.61 -22.34 1.85
N GLU A 95 2.28 -23.26 0.95
CA GLU A 95 1.62 -22.95 -0.33
C GLU A 95 0.18 -22.47 -0.14
N SER A 96 -0.56 -23.09 0.78
CA SER A 96 -1.91 -22.67 1.15
C SER A 96 -1.91 -21.27 1.78
N MET A 97 -0.96 -20.98 2.66
CA MET A 97 -0.77 -19.65 3.24
C MET A 97 -0.45 -18.62 2.14
N LEU A 98 0.48 -18.91 1.24
CA LEU A 98 0.82 -17.99 0.15
C LEU A 98 -0.41 -17.70 -0.74
N THR A 99 -1.14 -18.75 -1.14
CA THR A 99 -2.35 -18.61 -1.95
C THR A 99 -3.41 -17.74 -1.26
N PHE A 100 -3.59 -17.94 0.05
CA PHE A 100 -4.48 -17.12 0.86
C PHE A 100 -4.04 -15.65 0.89
N LEU A 101 -2.77 -15.38 1.18
CA LEU A 101 -2.22 -14.01 1.28
C LEU A 101 -2.28 -13.27 -0.06
N GLU A 102 -1.97 -13.95 -1.17
CA GLU A 102 -2.10 -13.37 -2.51
C GLU A 102 -3.55 -13.01 -2.84
N ARG A 103 -4.50 -13.87 -2.43
CA ARG A 103 -5.92 -13.57 -2.58
C ARG A 103 -6.29 -12.35 -1.72
N MET A 104 -5.92 -12.31 -0.45
CA MET A 104 -6.15 -11.14 0.42
C MET A 104 -5.48 -9.86 -0.11
N HIS A 105 -4.35 -9.99 -0.81
CA HIS A 105 -3.72 -8.88 -1.52
C HIS A 105 -4.55 -8.38 -2.71
N ARG A 106 -5.06 -9.28 -3.55
CA ARG A 106 -5.95 -8.92 -4.67
C ARG A 106 -7.24 -8.27 -4.18
N LEU A 107 -7.77 -8.78 -3.07
CA LEU A 107 -8.92 -8.23 -2.36
C LEU A 107 -8.59 -6.94 -1.59
N GLY A 108 -7.33 -6.48 -1.57
CA GLY A 108 -6.93 -5.20 -0.98
C GLY A 108 -6.89 -5.16 0.55
N PHE A 109 -7.02 -6.30 1.24
CA PHE A 109 -6.83 -6.39 2.69
C PHE A 109 -5.34 -6.37 3.08
N LEU A 110 -4.48 -6.86 2.19
CA LEU A 110 -3.04 -6.90 2.38
C LEU A 110 -2.28 -6.28 1.20
N VAL A 111 -1.02 -5.97 1.43
CA VAL A 111 -0.11 -5.42 0.42
C VAL A 111 1.11 -6.32 0.26
N ALA A 112 1.25 -6.91 -0.93
CA ALA A 112 2.43 -7.69 -1.30
C ALA A 112 3.59 -6.75 -1.68
N VAL A 113 4.47 -6.48 -0.71
CA VAL A 113 5.67 -5.66 -0.92
C VAL A 113 6.79 -6.48 -1.56
N ALA A 114 6.88 -7.77 -1.22
CA ALA A 114 7.77 -8.74 -1.87
C ALA A 114 7.04 -10.09 -2.00
N PRO A 115 7.51 -11.02 -2.85
CA PRO A 115 6.84 -12.32 -3.05
C PRO A 115 6.60 -13.13 -1.77
N ASN A 116 7.44 -12.93 -0.74
CA ASN A 116 7.36 -13.62 0.54
C ASN A 116 7.12 -12.65 1.71
N ARG A 117 6.54 -11.46 1.43
CA ARG A 117 6.26 -10.41 2.42
C ARG A 117 4.98 -9.66 2.12
N PHE A 118 4.03 -9.82 3.03
CA PHE A 118 2.74 -9.15 3.01
C PHE A 118 2.65 -8.22 4.21
N TYR A 119 2.07 -7.06 3.97
CA TYR A 119 1.95 -5.99 4.95
C TYR A 119 0.50 -5.58 5.09
N ARG A 120 0.18 -5.01 6.24
CA ARG A 120 -1.03 -4.22 6.40
C ARG A 120 -0.92 -2.93 5.58
N PRO A 121 -2.03 -2.42 5.01
CA PRO A 121 -2.05 -1.15 4.29
C PRO A 121 -1.48 0.03 5.12
N GLU A 122 -1.75 0.03 6.42
CA GLU A 122 -1.25 1.06 7.36
C GLU A 122 0.28 1.03 7.45
N THR A 123 0.88 -0.15 7.65
CA THR A 123 2.34 -0.31 7.73
C THR A 123 3.04 0.14 6.45
N VAL A 124 2.43 -0.11 5.29
CA VAL A 124 2.98 0.39 4.01
C VAL A 124 2.92 1.92 3.92
N THR A 125 1.91 2.53 4.52
CA THR A 125 1.80 3.99 4.61
C THR A 125 2.92 4.55 5.50
N GLU A 126 3.25 3.90 6.61
CA GLU A 126 4.40 4.25 7.45
C GLU A 126 5.74 4.13 6.69
N LEU A 127 5.94 3.04 5.93
CA LEU A 127 7.12 2.88 5.06
C LEU A 127 7.26 4.02 4.05
N ALA A 128 6.14 4.47 3.48
CA ALA A 128 6.13 5.60 2.55
C ALA A 128 6.42 6.93 3.28
N ALA A 129 5.91 7.12 4.49
CA ALA A 129 6.18 8.31 5.30
C ALA A 129 7.67 8.47 5.61
N ILE A 130 8.39 7.37 5.84
CA ILE A 130 9.85 7.39 6.02
C ILE A 130 10.57 7.90 4.75
N ALA A 131 10.13 7.49 3.57
CA ALA A 131 10.69 7.99 2.31
C ALA A 131 10.43 9.50 2.14
N VAL A 132 9.26 9.98 2.57
CA VAL A 132 8.92 11.40 2.57
C VAL A 132 9.84 12.18 3.49
N GLU A 133 9.97 11.76 4.75
CA GLU A 133 10.82 12.40 5.75
C GLU A 133 12.27 12.51 5.26
N LEU A 134 12.81 11.43 4.69
CA LEU A 134 14.18 11.43 4.16
C LEU A 134 14.34 12.39 2.97
N ALA A 135 13.39 12.41 2.04
CA ALA A 135 13.45 13.33 0.92
C ALA A 135 13.31 14.80 1.37
N GLU A 136 12.47 15.11 2.35
CA GLU A 136 12.26 16.47 2.85
C GLU A 136 13.42 16.97 3.71
N SER A 137 14.07 16.08 4.46
CA SER A 137 15.28 16.40 5.25
C SER A 137 16.54 16.60 4.38
N SER A 138 16.50 16.17 3.13
CA SER A 138 17.61 16.28 2.20
C SER A 138 17.56 17.59 1.40
N PRO A 139 18.64 18.40 1.38
CA PRO A 139 18.69 19.62 0.57
C PRO A 139 18.45 19.38 -0.92
N THR A 140 18.82 18.21 -1.42
CA THR A 140 18.64 17.83 -2.83
C THR A 140 17.29 17.19 -3.11
N GLY A 141 16.49 16.89 -2.08
CA GLY A 141 15.24 16.15 -2.21
C GLY A 141 15.42 14.65 -2.47
N ALA A 142 16.63 14.13 -2.23
CA ALA A 142 17.03 12.77 -2.58
C ALA A 142 17.63 12.01 -1.40
N PHE A 143 17.49 10.69 -1.41
CA PHE A 143 18.06 9.78 -0.41
C PHE A 143 18.53 8.47 -1.06
N ASP A 144 19.46 7.79 -0.40
CA ASP A 144 19.96 6.48 -0.83
C ASP A 144 19.33 5.33 -0.02
N ALA A 145 19.57 4.09 -0.46
CA ALA A 145 19.06 2.92 0.24
C ALA A 145 19.63 2.75 1.66
N ARG A 146 20.81 3.32 1.93
CA ARG A 146 21.45 3.24 3.26
C ARG A 146 20.70 4.14 4.25
N ALA A 147 20.44 5.38 3.89
CA ALA A 147 19.66 6.32 4.68
C ALA A 147 18.26 5.77 4.97
N TYR A 148 17.61 5.18 3.95
CA TYR A 148 16.31 4.52 4.16
C TYR A 148 16.38 3.37 5.15
N ARG A 149 17.36 2.48 5.01
CA ARG A 149 17.59 1.36 5.93
C ARG A 149 17.82 1.86 7.35
N ASP A 150 18.72 2.82 7.51
CA ASP A 150 19.14 3.33 8.81
C ASP A 150 17.97 4.03 9.53
N ARG A 151 17.10 4.72 8.77
CA ARG A 151 15.89 5.37 9.31
C ARG A 151 14.74 4.42 9.61
N SER A 152 14.52 3.41 8.78
CA SER A 152 13.43 2.43 8.92
C SER A 152 13.77 1.26 9.85
N GLY A 153 15.06 1.04 10.13
CA GLY A 153 15.52 -0.07 10.97
C GLY A 153 15.34 -1.47 10.35
N ILE A 154 14.88 -1.56 9.09
CA ILE A 154 14.68 -2.84 8.41
C ILE A 154 15.99 -3.36 7.80
N GLY A 155 16.08 -4.69 7.61
CA GLY A 155 17.30 -5.30 7.05
C GLY A 155 17.58 -4.88 5.59
N ARG A 156 18.84 -4.99 5.15
CA ARG A 156 19.29 -4.58 3.80
C ARG A 156 18.46 -5.20 2.66
N ARG A 157 18.19 -6.50 2.72
CA ARG A 157 17.38 -7.19 1.69
C ARG A 157 15.95 -6.65 1.64
N LEU A 158 15.35 -6.44 2.82
CA LEU A 158 13.99 -5.92 2.93
C LEU A 158 13.90 -4.46 2.47
N THR A 159 14.94 -3.66 2.76
CA THR A 159 15.05 -2.28 2.27
C THR A 159 14.93 -2.22 0.75
N VAL A 160 15.70 -3.05 0.03
CA VAL A 160 15.66 -3.07 -1.43
C VAL A 160 14.25 -3.39 -1.93
N SER A 161 13.61 -4.44 -1.41
CA SER A 161 12.27 -4.83 -1.84
C SER A 161 11.20 -3.77 -1.51
N VAL A 162 11.30 -3.12 -0.35
CA VAL A 162 10.41 -2.01 0.00
C VAL A 162 10.57 -0.85 -0.97
N LEU A 163 11.81 -0.45 -1.26
CA LEU A 163 12.08 0.65 -2.17
C LEU A 163 11.62 0.35 -3.61
N GLU A 164 11.87 -0.86 -4.12
CA GLU A 164 11.34 -1.30 -5.41
C GLU A 164 9.81 -1.27 -5.46
N TYR A 165 9.16 -1.68 -4.36
CA TYR A 165 7.73 -1.58 -4.22
C TYR A 165 7.25 -0.11 -4.25
N LEU A 166 7.90 0.79 -3.50
CA LEU A 166 7.57 2.21 -3.48
C LEU A 166 7.77 2.88 -4.85
N ASP A 167 8.80 2.46 -5.58
CA ASP A 167 9.08 2.91 -6.94
C ASP A 167 7.92 2.50 -7.88
N ARG A 168 7.52 1.22 -7.83
CA ARG A 168 6.39 0.67 -8.62
C ARG A 168 5.04 1.28 -8.21
N ALA A 169 4.85 1.59 -6.93
CA ALA A 169 3.63 2.16 -6.36
C ALA A 169 3.49 3.67 -6.65
N GLY A 170 4.47 4.29 -7.33
CA GLY A 170 4.39 5.70 -7.69
C GLY A 170 4.83 6.65 -6.57
N VAL A 171 5.45 6.15 -5.51
CA VAL A 171 5.84 6.93 -4.33
C VAL A 171 7.20 7.56 -4.55
N THR A 172 8.18 6.74 -4.91
CA THR A 172 9.54 7.15 -5.21
C THR A 172 9.88 6.87 -6.67
N ALA A 173 11.00 7.40 -7.12
CA ALA A 173 11.63 7.01 -8.36
C ALA A 173 13.15 6.95 -8.16
N PHE A 174 13.78 5.90 -8.67
CA PHE A 174 15.23 5.75 -8.72
C PHE A 174 15.77 6.38 -10.01
N ILE A 175 16.48 7.50 -9.88
CA ILE A 175 17.01 8.31 -10.98
C ILE A 175 18.42 8.77 -10.62
N ASN A 176 19.38 8.58 -11.51
CA ASN A 176 20.78 9.00 -11.31
C ASN A 176 21.38 8.47 -10.00
N GLU A 177 21.21 7.17 -9.72
CA GLU A 177 21.72 6.49 -8.52
C GLU A 177 21.11 6.93 -7.17
N GLU A 178 20.16 7.86 -7.19
CA GLU A 178 19.45 8.34 -6.00
C GLU A 178 17.95 8.06 -6.08
N ARG A 179 17.27 8.03 -4.93
CA ARG A 179 15.80 8.02 -4.87
C ARG A 179 15.24 9.38 -4.52
N ARG A 180 14.18 9.76 -5.23
CA ARG A 180 13.42 10.99 -5.01
C ARG A 180 11.94 10.66 -4.90
N LEU A 181 11.17 11.50 -4.22
CA LEU A 181 9.71 11.41 -4.28
C LEU A 181 9.23 11.71 -5.70
N GLN A 182 8.24 10.95 -6.18
CA GLN A 182 7.60 11.31 -7.43
C GLN A 182 6.86 12.65 -7.28
N PRO A 183 6.91 13.55 -8.28
CA PRO A 183 6.26 14.86 -8.21
C PRO A 183 4.77 14.79 -7.84
N ALA A 184 4.04 13.83 -8.41
CA ALA A 184 2.62 13.63 -8.09
C ALA A 184 2.40 13.20 -6.63
N TYR A 185 3.22 12.29 -6.12
CA TYR A 185 3.14 11.86 -4.72
C TYR A 185 3.48 13.01 -3.76
N ARG A 186 4.53 13.79 -4.07
CA ARG A 186 4.94 14.94 -3.25
C ARG A 186 3.82 15.99 -3.14
N ARG A 187 3.15 16.31 -4.25
CA ARG A 187 1.99 17.22 -4.24
C ARG A 187 0.86 16.68 -3.37
N ARG A 188 0.56 15.38 -3.46
CA ARG A 188 -0.46 14.74 -2.63
C ARG A 188 -0.19 14.87 -1.14
N VAL A 189 1.04 14.61 -0.69
CA VAL A 189 1.41 14.72 0.72
C VAL A 189 1.25 16.16 1.22
N ALA A 190 1.66 17.15 0.42
CA ALA A 190 1.50 18.57 0.77
C ALA A 190 0.02 18.98 0.97
N VAL A 191 -0.89 18.43 0.16
CA VAL A 191 -2.34 18.68 0.29
C VAL A 191 -2.93 18.01 1.53
N THR A 192 -2.53 16.76 1.83
CA THR A 192 -2.99 16.04 3.02
C THR A 192 -2.55 16.69 4.33
N LEU A 193 -1.34 17.27 4.39
CA LEU A 193 -0.85 18.00 5.57
C LEU A 193 -1.55 19.36 5.79
N SER A 194 -2.25 19.87 4.77
CA SER A 194 -2.98 21.15 4.83
C SER A 194 -4.46 20.98 5.19
N THR A 195 -4.95 19.74 5.35
CA THR A 195 -6.35 19.43 5.65
C THR A 195 -6.43 18.60 6.93
N PRO A 196 -7.06 19.06 8.03
CA PRO A 196 -7.12 18.28 9.26
C PRO A 196 -7.99 17.04 9.05
N SER A 197 -7.37 15.86 9.13
CA SER A 197 -8.06 14.57 9.01
C SER A 197 -8.84 14.26 10.30
N GLU A 198 -10.17 14.36 10.23
CA GLU A 198 -11.05 13.77 11.23
C GLU A 198 -11.06 12.23 11.10
N LYS A 199 -10.49 11.59 12.12
CA LYS A 199 -10.90 10.34 12.79
C LYS A 199 -11.41 9.16 11.93
N GLY A 200 -10.64 8.07 12.03
CA GLY A 200 -11.13 6.81 12.61
C GLY A 200 -12.00 5.92 11.73
N TYR A 201 -11.37 4.93 11.07
CA TYR A 201 -12.09 3.78 10.53
C TYR A 201 -12.49 2.86 11.69
N THR A 202 -13.68 3.07 12.24
CA THR A 202 -14.32 2.11 13.14
C THR A 202 -14.91 0.98 12.31
N ALA A 203 -14.35 -0.23 12.41
CA ALA A 203 -15.12 -1.43 12.14
C ALA A 203 -16.23 -1.49 13.20
N ARG A 204 -17.49 -1.31 12.77
CA ARG A 204 -18.66 -1.55 13.61
C ARG A 204 -19.23 -2.94 13.29
N PRO A 205 -19.80 -3.62 14.31
CA PRO A 205 -20.05 -5.05 14.33
C PRO A 205 -21.21 -5.48 13.42
#